data_AF-A0A2X3VTD0-F1
#
_entry.id   AF-A0A2X3VTD0-F1
#
_cell.length_a   1.000
_cell.length_b   1.000
_cell.length_c   1.000
_cell.angle_alpha   90.00
_cell.angle_beta   90.00
_cell.angle_gamma   90.00
#
_symmetry.space_group_name_H-M   'P 1'
#
loop_
_entity.id
_entity.type
_entity.pdbx_description
1 polymer ?
#
loop_
_entity_poly.entity_id
_entity_poly.type
_entity_poly.pdbx_seq_one_letter_code
_entity_poly.pdbx_strand_id
1 'polypeptide(L)'
;MAVSKFNSVFSKKNSKTIKAPSALKKKLNLNAPKGYSYELMEGTEDMYVLRSKKDRKENSFQVRIKFPLEFEGMKIQNINELVEAMYRTQKAFNLDEPLQNDPPTIIHLGSSGVTKQTMYPVERFPELEPLEIKVGELEVSLPIERVPYPSLTERKIVSDRNHLIDLELVLNEKSGEIHLEVSLNYENLITLNSYFNNIDIIRSFFKSGIEIFNKSLKPNKAKIEVFEKNHNFLEALKQIQDYFSVSFDFPQKIDNDDIYFTKILFESFVNRRMVSIKNKNQISFSFDKEKFNSSEHSLEKGAKLGVIIPGELTLQIFGAELEFLEYSIYPNMIFKNIVDDKQDELQVIFELPEGSRHFVMYSLDSRDDFDMSAKGQELFKLTDNAIAIENIDFSILGEK
;
A
#
# COMPACT_ATOMS: atom_id res chain seq x y z
N MET A 1 38.05 41.21 45.28
CA MET A 1 36.66 40.82 44.93
C MET A 1 36.33 39.55 45.68
N ALA A 2 35.53 39.67 46.74
CA ALA A 2 35.18 38.58 47.63
C ALA A 2 33.99 37.81 47.04
N VAL A 3 34.21 36.56 46.65
CA VAL A 3 33.14 35.65 46.24
C VAL A 3 32.34 35.31 47.50
N SER A 4 31.10 35.77 47.54
CA SER A 4 30.16 35.60 48.64
C SER A 4 29.99 34.12 49.02
N LYS A 5 30.16 33.82 50.30
CA LYS A 5 29.96 32.49 50.93
C LYS A 5 28.51 31.97 50.84
N PHE A 6 27.57 32.73 50.28
CA PHE A 6 26.14 32.37 50.23
C PHE A 6 25.81 31.28 49.20
N ASN A 7 26.53 31.21 48.07
CA ASN A 7 26.22 30.23 47.00
C ASN A 7 26.84 28.83 47.22
N SER A 8 27.71 28.66 48.22
CA SER A 8 28.30 27.34 48.57
C SER A 8 27.45 26.52 49.54
N VAL A 9 26.42 27.14 50.15
CA VAL A 9 25.54 26.44 51.11
C VAL A 9 24.42 25.68 50.39
N PHE A 10 24.01 26.13 49.19
CA PHE A 10 22.88 25.55 48.44
C PHE A 10 23.28 24.58 47.32
N SER A 11 24.58 24.37 47.09
CA SER A 11 25.12 23.47 46.05
C SER A 11 25.65 22.14 46.60
N LYS A 12 25.21 21.73 47.78
CA LYS A 12 25.38 20.33 48.21
C LYS A 12 24.43 19.45 47.39
N LYS A 13 24.98 18.67 46.46
CA LYS A 13 24.37 17.41 46.03
C LYS A 13 24.00 16.63 47.30
N ASN A 14 22.72 16.65 47.67
CA ASN A 14 22.19 15.95 48.82
C ASN A 14 22.24 14.44 48.53
N SER A 15 23.37 13.81 48.79
CA SER A 15 23.47 12.35 48.97
C SER A 15 23.03 11.91 50.38
N LYS A 16 22.27 12.76 51.10
CA LYS A 16 21.70 12.40 52.39
C LYS A 16 20.44 11.60 52.13
N THR A 17 20.44 10.32 52.47
CA THR A 17 19.23 9.53 52.66
C THR A 17 18.25 10.32 53.51
N ILE A 18 17.18 10.85 52.89
CA ILE A 18 16.15 11.63 53.57
C ILE A 18 15.44 10.69 54.53
N LYS A 19 15.63 10.89 55.84
CA LYS A 19 14.93 10.11 56.86
C LYS A 19 13.54 10.74 57.06
N ALA A 20 12.49 9.98 56.74
CA ALA A 20 11.11 10.34 57.03
C ALA A 20 10.95 10.82 58.50
N PRO A 21 10.24 11.94 58.75
CA PRO A 21 9.96 12.40 60.11
C PRO A 21 9.27 11.28 60.93
N SER A 22 9.86 10.91 62.07
CA SER A 22 9.42 9.76 62.87
C SER A 22 7.96 9.86 63.33
N ALA A 23 7.49 11.06 63.63
CA ALA A 23 6.11 11.33 64.02
C ALA A 23 5.10 11.08 62.88
N LEU A 24 5.44 11.51 61.66
CA LEU A 24 4.60 11.31 60.48
C LEU A 24 4.51 9.84 60.11
N LYS A 25 5.66 9.16 60.07
CA LYS A 25 5.72 7.71 59.87
C LYS A 25 4.92 6.95 60.94
N LYS A 26 5.00 7.35 62.21
CA LYS A 26 4.22 6.75 63.30
C LYS A 26 2.72 6.92 63.07
N LYS A 27 2.27 8.10 62.61
CA LYS A 27 0.86 8.39 62.31
C LYS A 27 0.35 7.57 61.12
N LEU A 28 1.08 7.53 60.00
CA LEU A 28 0.69 6.73 58.82
C LEU A 28 0.57 5.25 59.17
N ASN A 29 1.49 4.73 59.99
CA ASN A 29 1.51 3.34 60.41
C ASN A 29 0.41 2.93 61.39
N LEU A 30 -0.37 3.86 61.95
CA LEU A 30 -1.58 3.52 62.73
C LEU A 30 -2.65 2.87 61.84
N ASN A 31 -2.71 3.26 60.57
CA ASN A 31 -3.69 2.78 59.60
C ASN A 31 -3.11 1.66 58.70
N ALA A 32 -1.89 1.20 58.96
CA ALA A 32 -1.29 0.11 58.19
C ALA A 32 -1.86 -1.25 58.63
N PRO A 33 -2.15 -2.17 57.69
CA PRO A 33 -2.54 -3.53 58.02
C PRO A 33 -1.55 -4.24 58.93
N LYS A 34 -2.05 -5.22 59.69
CA LYS A 34 -1.21 -6.09 60.51
C LYS A 34 -0.14 -6.76 59.63
N GLY A 35 1.12 -6.59 60.01
CA GLY A 35 2.27 -7.13 59.25
C GLY A 35 2.88 -6.17 58.22
N TYR A 36 2.32 -4.98 58.03
CA TYR A 36 2.78 -3.98 57.06
C TYR A 36 3.12 -2.64 57.70
N SER A 37 3.92 -1.84 57.01
CA SER A 37 4.22 -0.46 57.37
C SER A 37 4.44 0.42 56.16
N TYR A 38 3.98 1.67 56.24
CA TYR A 38 4.32 2.73 55.31
C TYR A 38 5.78 3.15 55.49
N GLU A 39 6.52 3.09 54.39
CA GLU A 39 7.92 3.48 54.26
C GLU A 39 8.05 4.54 53.17
N LEU A 40 8.98 5.48 53.33
CA LEU A 40 9.23 6.51 52.32
C LEU A 40 9.77 5.82 51.05
N MET A 41 9.16 6.12 49.90
CA MET A 41 9.62 5.61 48.62
C MET A 41 10.98 6.20 48.28
N GLU A 42 11.91 5.34 47.88
CA GLU A 42 13.26 5.75 47.54
C GLU A 42 13.25 6.77 46.39
N GLY A 43 14.04 7.85 46.52
CA GLY A 43 14.07 8.93 45.54
C GLY A 43 12.95 9.98 45.66
N THR A 44 12.09 9.88 46.68
CA THR A 44 10.95 10.80 46.89
C THR A 44 11.04 11.47 48.26
N GLU A 45 10.42 12.65 48.42
CA GLU A 45 10.41 13.39 49.69
C GLU A 45 9.08 13.24 50.45
N ASP A 46 8.01 12.88 49.74
CA ASP A 46 6.63 12.99 50.18
C ASP A 46 5.75 11.78 49.84
N MET A 47 6.28 10.76 49.14
CA MET A 47 5.55 9.54 48.78
C MET A 47 5.88 8.38 49.71
N TYR A 48 4.84 7.80 50.32
CA TYR A 48 4.95 6.65 51.22
C TYR A 48 4.28 5.43 50.59
N VAL A 49 4.98 4.30 50.61
CA VAL A 49 4.52 3.03 50.05
C VAL A 49 4.30 2.00 51.14
N LEU A 50 3.24 1.20 51.02
CA LEU A 50 2.95 0.12 51.96
C LEU A 50 3.89 -1.08 51.70
N ARG A 51 4.75 -1.41 52.67
CA ARG A 51 5.70 -2.53 52.59
C ARG A 51 5.47 -3.57 53.67
N SER A 52 5.90 -4.81 53.41
CA SER A 52 5.90 -5.88 54.40
C SER A 52 6.91 -5.57 55.53
N LYS A 53 6.54 -5.84 56.78
CA LYS A 53 7.49 -5.71 57.90
C LYS A 53 8.62 -6.73 57.84
N LYS A 54 8.44 -7.84 57.09
CA LYS A 54 9.44 -8.91 56.92
C LYS A 54 10.54 -8.52 55.93
N ASP A 55 10.19 -7.74 54.91
CA ASP A 55 11.15 -7.20 53.95
C ASP A 55 10.90 -5.71 53.72
N ARG A 56 11.71 -4.88 54.39
CA ARG A 56 11.59 -3.42 54.35
C ARG A 56 12.50 -2.79 53.31
N LYS A 57 13.43 -3.57 52.74
CA LYS A 57 14.50 -3.07 51.86
C LYS A 57 14.15 -3.27 50.39
N GLU A 58 13.40 -4.32 50.05
CA GLU A 58 12.89 -4.46 48.70
C GLU A 58 11.76 -3.46 48.44
N ASN A 59 11.78 -2.84 47.26
CA ASN A 59 10.68 -2.02 46.75
C ASN A 59 9.52 -2.94 46.34
N SER A 60 8.94 -3.66 47.29
CA SER A 60 7.73 -4.47 47.09
C SER A 60 6.52 -3.62 47.41
N PHE A 61 5.76 -3.19 46.40
CA PHE A 61 4.46 -2.53 46.59
C PHE A 61 3.34 -3.57 46.44
N GLN A 62 2.34 -3.53 47.33
CA GLN A 62 1.24 -4.47 47.29
C GLN A 62 0.13 -3.96 46.35
N VAL A 63 0.07 -4.52 45.14
CA VAL A 63 -1.06 -4.30 44.23
C VAL A 63 -2.17 -5.30 44.52
N ARG A 64 -3.42 -4.84 44.48
CA ARG A 64 -4.59 -5.72 44.61
C ARG A 64 -5.31 -5.86 43.28
N ILE A 65 -5.50 -7.09 42.83
CA ILE A 65 -6.19 -7.40 41.58
C ILE A 65 -7.20 -8.50 41.86
N LYS A 66 -8.42 -8.35 41.34
CA LYS A 66 -9.48 -9.35 41.46
C LYS A 66 -9.53 -10.18 40.19
N PHE A 67 -9.44 -11.50 40.36
CA PHE A 67 -9.59 -12.48 39.27
C PHE A 67 -10.89 -13.28 39.44
N PRO A 68 -11.46 -13.83 38.35
CA PRO A 68 -11.04 -13.61 36.97
C PRO A 68 -11.37 -12.19 36.48
N LEU A 69 -10.63 -11.73 35.48
CA LEU A 69 -10.88 -10.45 34.80
C LEU A 69 -10.78 -10.61 33.28
N GLU A 70 -11.22 -9.60 32.56
CA GLU A 70 -11.06 -9.51 31.11
C GLU A 70 -9.99 -8.47 30.76
N PHE A 71 -9.09 -8.82 29.85
CA PHE A 71 -8.04 -7.92 29.36
C PHE A 71 -7.83 -8.17 27.87
N GLU A 72 -8.04 -7.15 27.04
CA GLU A 72 -7.88 -7.25 25.58
C GLU A 72 -8.66 -8.42 24.96
N GLY A 73 -9.86 -8.69 25.47
CA GLY A 73 -10.72 -9.81 25.04
C GLY A 73 -10.33 -11.19 25.59
N MET A 74 -9.28 -11.29 26.40
CA MET A 74 -8.84 -12.53 27.06
C MET A 74 -9.40 -12.65 28.48
N LYS A 75 -9.85 -13.84 28.86
CA LYS A 75 -10.28 -14.16 30.23
C LYS A 75 -9.07 -14.59 31.07
N ILE A 76 -8.64 -13.73 31.98
CA ILE A 76 -7.45 -13.90 32.81
C ILE A 76 -7.83 -14.46 34.18
N GLN A 77 -7.19 -15.56 34.60
CA GLN A 77 -7.48 -16.26 35.86
C GLN A 77 -6.54 -15.89 37.01
N ASN A 78 -5.34 -15.40 36.71
CA ASN A 78 -4.31 -15.16 37.72
C ASN A 78 -3.28 -14.11 37.23
N ILE A 79 -2.38 -13.70 38.13
CA ILE A 79 -1.37 -12.68 37.86
C ILE A 79 -0.36 -13.09 36.78
N ASN A 80 -0.02 -14.38 36.67
CA ASN A 80 0.93 -14.84 35.66
C ASN A 80 0.33 -14.70 34.26
N GLU A 81 -0.94 -15.09 34.10
CA GLU A 81 -1.67 -14.86 32.85
C GLU A 81 -1.83 -13.36 32.53
N LEU A 82 -2.01 -12.50 33.54
CA LEU A 82 -2.08 -11.06 33.32
C LEU A 82 -0.76 -10.49 32.81
N VAL A 83 0.36 -10.84 33.46
CA VAL A 83 1.70 -10.39 33.06
C VAL A 83 2.02 -10.90 31.66
N GLU A 84 1.70 -12.17 31.38
CA GLU A 84 1.86 -12.76 30.05
C GLU A 84 1.00 -12.03 29.02
N ALA A 85 -0.28 -11.78 29.30
CA ALA A 85 -1.18 -11.07 28.39
C ALA A 85 -0.70 -9.63 28.11
N MET A 86 -0.21 -8.93 29.13
CA MET A 86 0.38 -7.59 28.96
C MET A 86 1.63 -7.63 28.09
N TYR A 87 2.50 -8.63 28.26
CA TYR A 87 3.66 -8.83 27.39
C TYR A 87 3.24 -9.16 25.95
N ARG A 88 2.29 -10.07 25.75
CA ARG A 88 1.81 -10.48 24.42
C ARG A 88 1.08 -9.40 23.65
N THR A 89 0.41 -8.49 24.35
CA THR A 89 -0.29 -7.36 23.73
C THR A 89 0.55 -6.08 23.73
N GLN A 90 1.68 -6.07 24.45
CA GLN A 90 2.49 -4.88 24.71
C GLN A 90 1.64 -3.71 25.26
N LYS A 91 0.57 -4.02 26.02
CA LYS A 91 -0.37 -3.04 26.57
C LYS A 91 -0.34 -3.01 28.08
N ALA A 92 -0.62 -1.83 28.60
CA ALA A 92 -0.64 -1.56 30.03
C ALA A 92 -1.98 -1.97 30.65
N PHE A 93 -1.95 -2.49 31.88
CA PHE A 93 -3.15 -2.81 32.65
C PHE A 93 -3.42 -1.73 33.70
N ASN A 94 -4.61 -1.11 33.63
CA ASN A 94 -5.04 -0.12 34.60
C ASN A 94 -5.61 -0.82 35.84
N LEU A 95 -5.09 -0.46 37.01
CA LEU A 95 -5.54 -1.02 38.28
C LEU A 95 -6.85 -0.37 38.72
N ASP A 96 -7.72 -1.19 39.32
CA ASP A 96 -8.97 -0.75 39.92
C ASP A 96 -8.66 0.15 41.15
N GLU A 97 -9.03 1.44 41.05
CA GLU A 97 -8.74 2.45 42.08
C GLU A 97 -9.37 2.09 43.44
N PRO A 98 -10.69 1.74 43.52
CA PRO A 98 -11.29 1.22 44.75
C PRO A 98 -10.47 0.12 45.46
N LEU A 99 -9.93 -0.84 44.72
CA LEU A 99 -9.14 -1.94 45.32
C LEU A 99 -7.82 -1.46 45.93
N GLN A 100 -7.23 -0.37 45.40
CA GLN A 100 -5.96 0.16 45.89
C GLN A 100 -6.12 1.12 47.07
N ASN A 101 -7.32 1.67 47.33
CA ASN A 101 -7.52 2.80 48.24
C ASN A 101 -7.80 2.42 49.71
N ASP A 102 -8.16 1.17 50.02
CA ASP A 102 -8.50 0.78 51.40
C ASP A 102 -7.77 -0.48 51.91
N PRO A 103 -6.65 -0.36 52.65
CA PRO A 103 -5.86 0.86 52.83
C PRO A 103 -5.04 1.20 51.58
N PRO A 104 -4.66 2.48 51.40
CA PRO A 104 -3.97 2.98 50.22
C PRO A 104 -2.60 2.32 50.04
N THR A 105 -2.30 1.80 48.86
CA THR A 105 -0.97 1.24 48.55
C THR A 105 0.12 2.32 48.54
N ILE A 106 -0.23 3.54 48.11
CA ILE A 106 0.65 4.71 48.02
C ILE A 106 -0.06 5.93 48.61
N ILE A 107 0.67 6.70 49.43
CA ILE A 107 0.21 7.96 50.02
C ILE A 107 1.16 9.06 49.59
N HIS A 108 0.64 10.07 48.89
CA HIS A 108 1.37 11.30 48.59
C HIS A 108 0.97 12.39 49.59
N LEU A 109 1.95 13.03 50.23
CA LEU A 109 1.67 14.13 51.15
C LEU A 109 1.45 15.42 50.35
N GLY A 110 0.34 16.11 50.55
CA GLY A 110 0.10 17.45 49.98
C GLY A 110 -0.67 17.52 48.66
N SER A 111 -1.03 16.39 48.04
CA SER A 111 -1.89 16.34 46.85
C SER A 111 -3.11 15.44 47.09
N SER A 112 -4.10 15.50 46.19
CA SER A 112 -5.04 14.39 46.02
C SER A 112 -4.20 13.12 45.79
N GLY A 113 -4.48 12.04 46.52
CA GLY A 113 -3.67 10.81 46.52
C GLY A 113 -3.43 10.21 45.13
N VAL A 114 -2.63 9.15 45.06
CA VAL A 114 -2.38 8.44 43.80
C VAL A 114 -3.69 7.77 43.35
N THR A 115 -4.42 8.41 42.44
CA THR A 115 -5.73 7.93 41.98
C THR A 115 -5.61 6.85 40.92
N LYS A 116 -4.63 6.96 40.01
CA LYS A 116 -4.45 6.02 38.90
C LYS A 116 -3.12 5.30 39.00
N GLN A 117 -3.18 3.98 39.02
CA GLN A 117 -2.00 3.12 39.00
C GLN A 117 -2.12 2.18 37.79
N THR A 118 -1.02 2.02 37.06
CA THR A 118 -0.99 1.23 35.83
C THR A 118 0.23 0.33 35.86
N MET A 119 0.06 -0.92 35.45
CA MET A 119 1.16 -1.86 35.24
C MET A 119 1.51 -1.86 33.76
N TYR A 120 2.80 -1.82 33.44
CA TYR A 120 3.30 -1.88 32.07
C TYR A 120 4.04 -3.21 31.84
N PRO A 121 4.02 -3.75 30.61
CA PRO A 121 4.92 -4.83 30.25
C PRO A 121 6.37 -4.35 30.42
N VAL A 122 7.19 -5.15 31.10
CA VAL A 122 8.58 -4.79 31.41
C VAL A 122 9.48 -5.04 30.19
N GLU A 123 9.15 -6.07 29.42
CA GLU A 123 9.97 -6.56 28.31
C GLU A 123 9.32 -6.23 26.97
N ARG A 124 10.15 -5.81 26.02
CA ARG A 124 9.79 -5.75 24.60
C ARG A 124 9.97 -7.14 23.98
N PHE A 125 9.39 -7.34 22.81
CA PHE A 125 9.68 -8.56 22.07
C PHE A 125 11.16 -8.61 21.69
N PRO A 126 11.78 -9.80 21.76
CA PRO A 126 13.12 -10.00 21.26
C PRO A 126 13.14 -9.83 19.75
N GLU A 127 14.29 -9.38 19.22
CA GLU A 127 14.55 -9.43 17.79
C GLU A 127 14.61 -10.90 17.34
N LEU A 128 14.06 -11.16 16.15
CA LEU A 128 14.06 -12.49 15.55
C LEU A 128 15.06 -12.51 14.40
N GLU A 129 15.73 -13.65 14.22
CA GLU A 129 16.53 -13.88 13.01
C GLU A 129 15.60 -13.98 11.79
N PRO A 130 16.07 -13.54 10.60
CA PRO A 130 15.32 -13.73 9.36
C PRO A 130 14.92 -15.19 9.14
N LEU A 131 13.73 -15.38 8.57
CA LEU A 131 13.20 -16.68 8.21
C LEU A 131 13.66 -17.06 6.81
N GLU A 132 14.41 -18.15 6.68
CA GLU A 132 14.76 -18.72 5.38
C GLU A 132 13.56 -19.46 4.77
N ILE A 133 13.16 -19.05 3.58
CA ILE A 133 12.03 -19.64 2.83
C ILE A 133 12.46 -19.99 1.41
N LYS A 134 11.74 -20.92 0.78
CA LYS A 134 11.97 -21.26 -0.63
C LYS A 134 10.83 -20.78 -1.50
N VAL A 135 11.14 -20.02 -2.54
CA VAL A 135 10.19 -19.57 -3.56
C VAL A 135 10.57 -20.24 -4.88
N GLY A 136 9.93 -21.38 -5.17
CA GLY A 136 10.45 -22.31 -6.17
C GLY A 136 11.86 -22.81 -5.79
N GLU A 137 12.83 -22.58 -6.68
CA GLU A 137 14.24 -22.95 -6.46
C GLU A 137 15.05 -21.85 -5.77
N LEU A 138 14.45 -20.68 -5.51
CA LEU A 138 15.12 -19.55 -4.90
C LEU A 138 15.05 -19.63 -3.37
N GLU A 139 16.19 -19.49 -2.71
CA GLU A 139 16.25 -19.29 -1.25
C GLU A 139 16.18 -17.80 -0.95
N VAL A 140 15.26 -17.41 -0.07
CA VAL A 140 15.00 -16.01 0.29
C VAL A 140 15.06 -15.88 1.81
N SER A 141 15.90 -14.97 2.28
CA SER A 141 16.00 -14.62 3.69
C SER A 141 14.99 -13.51 4.00
N LEU A 142 13.94 -13.83 4.76
CA LEU A 142 12.82 -12.94 5.04
C LEU A 142 12.93 -12.34 6.45
N PRO A 143 13.22 -11.04 6.60
CA PRO A 143 13.17 -10.39 7.90
C PRO A 143 11.78 -10.50 8.51
N ILE A 144 11.70 -10.93 9.78
CA ILE A 144 10.44 -11.15 10.50
C ILE A 144 10.47 -10.50 11.88
N GLU A 145 9.31 -10.11 12.37
CA GLU A 145 9.14 -9.58 13.71
C GLU A 145 7.91 -10.16 14.40
N ARG A 146 7.97 -10.25 15.72
CA ARG A 146 6.78 -10.57 16.53
C ARG A 146 5.94 -9.32 16.70
N VAL A 147 4.64 -9.45 16.47
CA VAL A 147 3.68 -8.35 16.68
C VAL A 147 2.74 -8.65 17.85
N PRO A 148 2.15 -7.61 18.47
CA PRO A 148 1.16 -7.79 19.52
C PRO A 148 -0.02 -8.65 19.06
N TYR A 149 -0.40 -9.63 19.87
CA TYR A 149 -1.51 -10.53 19.57
C TYR A 149 -2.26 -10.96 20.84
N PRO A 150 -3.60 -10.76 20.91
CA PRO A 150 -4.39 -11.00 22.12
C PRO A 150 -4.75 -12.49 22.28
N SER A 151 -3.75 -13.32 22.58
CA SER A 151 -3.93 -14.74 22.89
C SER A 151 -2.92 -15.21 23.92
N LEU A 152 -3.34 -16.04 24.88
CA LEU A 152 -2.44 -16.64 25.87
C LEU A 152 -1.68 -17.86 25.34
N THR A 153 -2.05 -18.36 24.16
CA THR A 153 -1.52 -19.61 23.60
C THR A 153 -0.92 -19.43 22.23
N GLU A 154 -1.19 -18.31 21.58
CA GLU A 154 -0.73 -18.03 20.23
C GLU A 154 0.20 -16.83 20.22
N ARG A 155 1.12 -16.85 19.27
CA ARG A 155 1.94 -15.70 18.91
C ARG A 155 1.82 -15.43 17.42
N LYS A 156 1.83 -14.15 17.07
CA LYS A 156 1.80 -13.68 15.69
C LYS A 156 3.16 -13.12 15.30
N ILE A 157 3.65 -13.56 14.15
CA ILE A 157 4.89 -13.12 13.51
C ILE A 157 4.52 -12.62 12.12
N VAL A 158 5.09 -11.49 11.72
CA VAL A 158 4.90 -10.92 10.38
C VAL A 158 6.26 -10.64 9.74
N SER A 159 6.31 -10.58 8.42
CA SER A 159 7.49 -10.07 7.73
C SER A 159 7.60 -8.55 7.78
N ASP A 160 8.80 -8.04 7.51
CA ASP A 160 9.02 -6.62 7.24
C ASP A 160 8.18 -6.18 6.03
N ARG A 161 7.43 -5.08 6.21
CA ARG A 161 6.58 -4.49 5.19
C ARG A 161 7.33 -3.93 4.01
N ASN A 162 8.63 -3.67 4.14
CA ASN A 162 9.47 -3.20 3.03
C ASN A 162 9.95 -4.35 2.13
N HIS A 163 9.67 -5.60 2.50
CA HIS A 163 10.04 -6.76 1.71
C HIS A 163 8.96 -7.12 0.68
N LEU A 164 9.34 -7.69 -0.47
CA LEU A 164 8.39 -8.07 -1.53
C LEU A 164 7.41 -9.18 -1.11
N ILE A 165 7.77 -9.98 -0.11
CA ILE A 165 6.95 -11.09 0.39
C ILE A 165 6.34 -10.66 1.71
N ASP A 166 5.02 -10.61 1.74
CA ASP A 166 4.24 -10.46 2.97
C ASP A 166 3.95 -11.85 3.53
N LEU A 167 4.34 -12.05 4.78
CA LEU A 167 4.12 -13.26 5.54
C LEU A 167 3.37 -12.89 6.82
N GLU A 168 2.27 -13.59 7.08
CA GLU A 168 1.63 -13.64 8.39
C GLU A 168 1.65 -15.07 8.91
N LEU A 169 2.19 -15.25 10.11
CA LEU A 169 2.29 -16.52 10.80
C LEU A 169 1.67 -16.43 12.18
N VAL A 170 0.70 -17.30 12.46
CA VAL A 170 0.15 -17.51 13.81
C VAL A 170 0.49 -18.91 14.27
N LEU A 171 1.31 -19.00 15.33
CA LEU A 171 1.73 -20.26 15.94
C LEU A 171 1.01 -20.43 17.27
N ASN A 172 0.31 -21.56 17.43
CA ASN A 172 -0.21 -22.01 18.71
C ASN A 172 0.87 -22.81 19.46
N GLU A 173 1.38 -22.23 20.54
CA GLU A 173 2.49 -22.79 21.33
C GLU A 173 2.07 -24.01 22.16
N LYS A 174 0.77 -24.23 22.35
CA LYS A 174 0.26 -25.42 23.06
C LYS A 174 0.05 -26.61 22.13
N SER A 175 -0.58 -26.41 20.98
CA SER A 175 -0.86 -27.49 20.02
C SER A 175 0.27 -27.70 19.00
N GLY A 176 1.13 -26.72 18.80
CA GLY A 176 2.11 -26.69 17.71
C GLY A 176 1.50 -26.37 16.34
N GLU A 177 0.21 -26.02 16.29
CA GLU A 177 -0.47 -25.68 15.05
C GLU A 177 0.02 -24.34 14.49
N ILE A 178 0.23 -24.30 13.17
CA ILE A 178 0.72 -23.12 12.45
C ILE A 178 -0.30 -22.75 11.38
N HIS A 179 -0.86 -21.55 11.51
CA HIS A 179 -1.57 -20.85 10.45
C HIS A 179 -0.60 -19.93 9.71
N LEU A 180 -0.66 -19.97 8.39
CA LEU A 180 0.30 -19.32 7.50
C LEU A 180 -0.45 -18.67 6.34
N GLU A 181 -0.29 -17.36 6.18
CA GLU A 181 -0.77 -16.59 5.04
C GLU A 181 0.40 -15.90 4.37
N VAL A 182 0.47 -15.98 3.05
CA VAL A 182 1.57 -15.41 2.27
C VAL A 182 1.02 -14.73 1.02
N SER A 183 1.49 -13.51 0.76
CA SER A 183 1.20 -12.73 -0.44
C SER A 183 2.44 -11.99 -0.93
N LEU A 184 2.34 -11.41 -2.13
CA LEU A 184 3.34 -10.47 -2.63
C LEU A 184 2.89 -9.05 -2.30
N ASN A 185 3.81 -8.26 -1.77
CA ASN A 185 3.63 -6.85 -1.46
C ASN A 185 3.99 -5.99 -2.68
N TYR A 186 3.00 -5.71 -3.50
CA TYR A 186 3.18 -4.89 -4.68
C TYR A 186 3.37 -3.40 -4.36
N GLU A 187 3.07 -2.94 -3.15
CA GLU A 187 3.30 -1.54 -2.74
C GLU A 187 4.80 -1.19 -2.75
N ASN A 188 5.66 -2.19 -2.57
CA ASN A 188 7.12 -2.03 -2.65
C ASN A 188 7.64 -1.93 -4.09
N LEU A 189 6.80 -2.19 -5.09
CA LEU A 189 7.14 -1.97 -6.50
C LEU A 189 6.75 -0.54 -6.87
N ILE A 190 7.72 0.37 -6.86
CA ILE A 190 7.51 1.77 -7.19
C ILE A 190 7.51 1.98 -8.71
N THR A 191 8.44 1.35 -9.43
CA THR A 191 8.60 1.50 -10.88
C THR A 191 8.38 0.19 -11.60
N LEU A 192 8.06 0.25 -12.91
CA LEU A 192 8.00 -0.95 -13.75
C LEU A 192 9.32 -1.73 -13.72
N ASN A 193 10.47 -1.03 -13.68
CA ASN A 193 11.77 -1.69 -13.53
C ASN A 193 11.90 -2.44 -12.20
N SER A 194 11.31 -1.94 -11.10
CA SER A 194 11.28 -2.65 -9.81
C SER A 194 10.59 -4.01 -9.92
N TYR A 195 9.51 -4.12 -10.71
CA TYR A 195 8.85 -5.39 -11.00
C TYR A 195 9.79 -6.36 -11.73
N PHE A 196 10.43 -5.91 -12.81
CA PHE A 196 11.32 -6.77 -13.59
C PHE A 196 12.60 -7.16 -12.84
N ASN A 197 13.12 -6.30 -11.98
CA ASN A 197 14.25 -6.64 -11.08
C ASN A 197 13.90 -7.76 -10.09
N ASN A 198 12.61 -7.95 -9.80
CA ASN A 198 12.10 -8.98 -8.89
C ASN A 198 11.37 -10.12 -9.60
N ILE A 199 11.42 -10.18 -10.94
CA ILE A 199 10.58 -11.08 -11.72
C ILE A 199 10.79 -12.55 -11.37
N ASP A 200 12.01 -12.94 -11.03
CA ASP A 200 12.33 -14.34 -10.71
C ASP A 200 11.59 -14.81 -9.46
N ILE A 201 11.52 -13.96 -8.42
CA ILE A 201 10.76 -14.23 -7.19
C ILE A 201 9.26 -14.24 -7.51
N ILE A 202 8.75 -13.20 -8.19
CA ILE A 202 7.31 -13.06 -8.50
C ILE A 202 6.84 -14.25 -9.35
N ARG A 203 7.58 -14.59 -10.41
CA ARG A 203 7.26 -15.70 -11.31
C ARG A 203 7.34 -17.03 -10.57
N SER A 204 8.36 -17.25 -9.73
CA SER A 204 8.48 -18.47 -8.93
C SER A 204 7.33 -18.61 -7.93
N PHE A 205 6.89 -17.50 -7.32
CA PHE A 205 5.73 -17.47 -6.42
C PHE A 205 4.46 -17.96 -7.12
N PHE A 206 4.20 -17.52 -8.36
CA PHE A 206 3.02 -17.93 -9.11
C PHE A 206 3.16 -19.28 -9.84
N LYS A 207 4.36 -19.71 -10.23
CA LYS A 207 4.53 -20.97 -10.98
C LYS A 207 4.82 -22.17 -10.08
N SER A 208 5.68 -21.98 -9.09
CA SER A 208 6.20 -23.05 -8.24
C SER A 208 5.57 -23.03 -6.85
N GLY A 209 5.20 -21.84 -6.37
CA GLY A 209 4.71 -21.62 -5.02
C GLY A 209 5.83 -21.35 -4.02
N ILE A 210 5.48 -21.35 -2.74
CA ILE A 210 6.40 -21.07 -1.64
C ILE A 210 6.41 -22.24 -0.65
N GLU A 211 7.57 -22.52 -0.08
CA GLU A 211 7.76 -23.53 0.97
C GLU A 211 8.31 -22.87 2.23
N ILE A 212 7.58 -23.08 3.34
CA ILE A 212 7.93 -22.57 4.66
C ILE A 212 7.68 -23.71 5.67
N PHE A 213 8.66 -24.03 6.53
CA PHE A 213 8.56 -25.13 7.51
C PHE A 213 8.10 -26.47 6.91
N ASN A 214 8.60 -26.83 5.73
CA ASN A 214 8.20 -28.02 4.95
C ASN A 214 6.71 -28.04 4.54
N LYS A 215 6.00 -26.91 4.64
CA LYS A 215 4.66 -26.74 4.10
C LYS A 215 4.76 -26.01 2.76
N SER A 216 4.26 -26.65 1.71
CA SER A 216 4.19 -26.06 0.37
C SER A 216 2.84 -25.37 0.16
N LEU A 217 2.88 -24.07 -0.13
CA LEU A 217 1.75 -23.25 -0.52
C LEU A 217 1.83 -23.03 -2.03
N LYS A 218 0.95 -23.70 -2.77
CA LYS A 218 0.87 -23.56 -4.22
C LYS A 218 -0.29 -22.65 -4.63
N PRO A 219 -0.08 -21.75 -5.60
CA PRO A 219 -1.16 -20.96 -6.15
C PRO A 219 -2.15 -21.85 -6.90
N ASN A 220 -3.41 -21.43 -6.91
CA ASN A 220 -4.44 -22.10 -7.71
C ASN A 220 -4.36 -21.65 -9.18
N LYS A 221 -5.01 -22.39 -10.09
CA LYS A 221 -4.99 -22.11 -11.53
C LYS A 221 -5.46 -20.69 -11.87
N ALA A 222 -6.51 -20.19 -11.20
CA ALA A 222 -7.03 -18.84 -11.45
C ALA A 222 -6.00 -17.75 -11.12
N LYS A 223 -5.24 -17.89 -10.03
CA LYS A 223 -4.14 -16.96 -9.70
C LYS A 223 -3.03 -17.00 -10.75
N ILE A 224 -2.72 -18.18 -11.29
CA ILE A 224 -1.72 -18.35 -12.36
C ILE A 224 -2.17 -17.63 -13.64
N GLU A 225 -3.42 -17.85 -14.07
CA GLU A 225 -3.98 -17.22 -15.28
C GLU A 225 -3.99 -15.69 -15.17
N VAL A 226 -4.38 -15.15 -14.02
CA VAL A 226 -4.35 -13.70 -13.76
C VAL A 226 -2.91 -13.18 -13.79
N PHE A 227 -1.96 -13.88 -13.18
CA PHE A 227 -0.55 -13.52 -13.23
C PHE A 227 -0.03 -13.46 -14.66
N GLU A 228 -0.24 -14.51 -15.47
CA GLU A 228 0.26 -14.55 -16.85
C GLU A 228 -0.34 -13.41 -17.70
N LYS A 229 -1.64 -13.13 -17.56
CA LYS A 229 -2.28 -12.01 -18.26
C LYS A 229 -1.66 -10.66 -17.88
N ASN A 230 -1.47 -10.43 -16.58
CA ASN A 230 -0.88 -9.19 -16.10
C ASN A 230 0.59 -9.08 -16.50
N HIS A 231 1.33 -10.19 -16.44
CA HIS A 231 2.74 -10.23 -16.83
C HIS A 231 2.92 -9.88 -18.31
N ASN A 232 2.09 -10.43 -19.21
CA ASN A 232 2.13 -10.09 -20.63
C ASN A 232 1.86 -8.60 -20.88
N PHE A 233 0.91 -8.01 -20.15
CA PHE A 233 0.67 -6.58 -20.20
C PHE A 233 1.90 -5.76 -19.74
N LEU A 234 2.53 -6.15 -18.64
CA LEU A 234 3.72 -5.48 -18.11
C LEU A 234 4.93 -5.62 -19.07
N GLU A 235 5.08 -6.75 -19.76
CA GLU A 235 6.08 -6.96 -20.81
C GLU A 235 5.86 -6.05 -22.02
N ALA A 236 4.60 -5.85 -22.43
CA ALA A 236 4.27 -4.88 -23.47
C ALA A 236 4.59 -3.45 -23.04
N LEU A 237 4.26 -3.08 -21.79
CA LEU A 237 4.66 -1.79 -21.22
C LEU A 237 6.17 -1.61 -21.15
N LYS A 238 6.93 -2.67 -20.84
CA LYS A 238 8.38 -2.61 -20.79
C LYS A 238 8.98 -2.29 -22.17
N GLN A 239 8.46 -2.89 -23.24
CA GLN A 239 8.89 -2.59 -24.59
C GLN A 239 8.56 -1.15 -25.01
N ILE A 240 7.39 -0.64 -24.63
CA ILE A 240 7.03 0.77 -24.85
C ILE A 240 7.97 1.68 -24.07
N GLN A 241 8.24 1.36 -22.80
CA GLN A 241 9.16 2.09 -21.94
C GLN A 241 10.55 2.20 -22.58
N ASP A 242 11.05 1.08 -23.10
CA ASP A 242 12.36 0.98 -23.72
C ASP A 242 12.39 1.73 -25.07
N TYR A 243 11.31 1.66 -25.87
CA TYR A 243 11.18 2.40 -27.12
C TYR A 243 11.30 3.92 -26.90
N PHE A 244 10.58 4.46 -25.91
CA PHE A 244 10.59 5.89 -25.60
C PHE A 244 11.71 6.32 -24.67
N SER A 245 12.47 5.38 -24.10
CA SER A 245 13.49 5.65 -23.08
C SER A 245 12.95 6.44 -21.89
N VAL A 246 11.72 6.10 -21.45
CA VAL A 246 11.05 6.71 -20.28
C VAL A 246 11.12 5.79 -19.06
N SER A 247 10.61 6.24 -17.92
CA SER A 247 10.41 5.39 -16.73
C SER A 247 8.94 5.41 -16.38
N PHE A 248 8.31 4.23 -16.37
CA PHE A 248 6.93 4.08 -15.91
C PHE A 248 6.91 3.73 -14.43
N ASP A 249 5.95 4.31 -13.72
CA ASP A 249 5.53 3.85 -12.39
C ASP A 249 4.95 2.44 -12.51
N PHE A 250 5.06 1.64 -11.45
CA PHE A 250 4.44 0.33 -11.43
C PHE A 250 2.91 0.47 -11.31
N PRO A 251 2.13 -0.16 -12.19
CA PRO A 251 0.68 -0.05 -12.15
C PRO A 251 0.09 -0.87 -10.99
N GLN A 252 -0.23 -0.20 -9.89
CA GLN A 252 -0.94 -0.81 -8.75
C GLN A 252 -2.36 -1.26 -9.14
N LYS A 253 -2.94 -0.59 -10.14
CA LYS A 253 -4.23 -0.92 -10.75
C LYS A 253 -4.13 -0.68 -12.23
N ILE A 254 -4.76 -1.56 -13.01
CA ILE A 254 -4.87 -1.46 -14.46
C ILE A 254 -6.36 -1.37 -14.79
N ASP A 255 -6.78 -0.30 -15.46
CA ASP A 255 -8.14 -0.14 -15.95
C ASP A 255 -8.27 -0.40 -17.46
N ASN A 256 -9.47 -0.18 -18.00
CA ASN A 256 -9.73 -0.44 -19.41
C ASN A 256 -9.08 0.59 -20.34
N ASP A 257 -8.91 1.83 -19.87
CA ASP A 257 -8.30 2.90 -20.67
C ASP A 257 -6.79 2.69 -20.75
N ASP A 258 -6.17 2.28 -19.63
CA ASP A 258 -4.78 1.81 -19.59
C ASP A 258 -4.52 0.73 -20.65
N ILE A 259 -5.38 -0.30 -20.68
CA ILE A 259 -5.28 -1.40 -21.65
C ILE A 259 -5.49 -0.88 -23.07
N TYR A 260 -6.49 -0.02 -23.28
CA TYR A 260 -6.82 0.54 -24.58
C TYR A 260 -5.65 1.33 -25.18
N PHE A 261 -5.10 2.28 -24.43
CA PHE A 261 -3.98 3.11 -24.90
C PHE A 261 -2.70 2.30 -25.04
N THR A 262 -2.41 1.38 -24.11
CA THR A 262 -1.24 0.49 -24.22
C THR A 262 -1.30 -0.36 -25.48
N LYS A 263 -2.48 -0.87 -25.87
CA LYS A 263 -2.64 -1.62 -27.12
C LYS A 263 -2.27 -0.78 -28.34
N ILE A 264 -2.73 0.47 -28.40
CA ILE A 264 -2.46 1.34 -29.54
C ILE A 264 -0.99 1.78 -29.56
N LEU A 265 -0.41 2.12 -28.42
CA LEU A 265 1.02 2.44 -28.29
C LEU A 265 1.89 1.25 -28.71
N PHE A 266 1.60 0.05 -28.20
CA PHE A 266 2.33 -1.17 -28.51
C PHE A 266 2.27 -1.47 -30.01
N GLU A 267 1.07 -1.45 -30.59
CA GLU A 267 0.92 -1.72 -32.02
C GLU A 267 1.57 -0.64 -32.90
N SER A 268 1.44 0.64 -32.53
CA SER A 268 1.98 1.75 -33.35
C SER A 268 3.51 1.80 -33.34
N PHE A 269 4.14 1.61 -32.18
CA PHE A 269 5.58 1.87 -32.01
C PHE A 269 6.43 0.60 -31.95
N VAL A 270 5.93 -0.46 -31.31
CA VAL A 270 6.65 -1.73 -31.20
C VAL A 270 6.40 -2.59 -32.43
N ASN A 271 5.13 -2.88 -32.75
CA ASN A 271 4.78 -3.74 -33.90
C ASN A 271 4.69 -2.99 -35.24
N ARG A 272 4.64 -1.65 -35.22
CA ARG A 272 4.51 -0.77 -36.40
C ARG A 272 3.30 -1.11 -37.27
N ARG A 273 2.14 -1.27 -36.64
CA ARG A 273 0.88 -1.69 -37.26
C ARG A 273 -0.28 -0.83 -36.76
N MET A 274 -1.26 -0.60 -37.63
CA MET A 274 -2.48 0.12 -37.28
C MET A 274 -3.42 -0.73 -36.42
N VAL A 275 -4.15 -0.07 -35.53
CA VAL A 275 -5.22 -0.69 -34.75
C VAL A 275 -6.55 -0.36 -35.39
N SER A 276 -7.33 -1.37 -35.74
CA SER A 276 -8.69 -1.19 -36.24
C SER A 276 -9.70 -1.29 -35.10
N ILE A 277 -10.72 -0.45 -35.13
CA ILE A 277 -11.75 -0.30 -34.10
C ILE A 277 -13.12 -0.30 -34.77
N LYS A 278 -14.09 -1.02 -34.20
CA LYS A 278 -15.45 -1.07 -34.75
C LYS A 278 -16.09 0.32 -34.74
N ASN A 279 -16.67 0.71 -35.88
CA ASN A 279 -17.37 1.98 -36.00
C ASN A 279 -18.72 1.97 -35.29
N LYS A 280 -19.16 3.15 -34.88
CA LYS A 280 -20.58 3.44 -34.68
C LYS A 280 -21.23 3.71 -36.05
N ASN A 281 -22.55 3.67 -36.14
CA ASN A 281 -23.26 3.83 -37.43
C ASN A 281 -23.14 5.24 -38.03
N GLN A 282 -22.73 6.23 -37.23
CA GLN A 282 -22.70 7.63 -37.62
C GLN A 282 -21.55 8.35 -36.92
N ILE A 283 -20.98 9.35 -37.60
CA ILE A 283 -20.00 10.28 -37.07
C ILE A 283 -20.34 11.70 -37.56
N SER A 284 -20.04 12.70 -36.75
CA SER A 284 -20.20 14.10 -37.10
C SER A 284 -18.93 14.87 -36.79
N PHE A 285 -18.60 15.82 -37.67
CA PHE A 285 -17.52 16.78 -37.46
C PHE A 285 -18.10 18.19 -37.35
N SER A 286 -17.63 18.95 -36.37
CA SER A 286 -18.02 20.34 -36.17
C SER A 286 -16.98 21.27 -36.79
N PHE A 287 -17.43 22.30 -37.49
CA PHE A 287 -16.58 23.33 -38.09
C PHE A 287 -17.07 24.72 -37.71
N ASP A 288 -16.13 25.63 -37.49
CA ASP A 288 -16.42 27.06 -37.36
C ASP A 288 -16.95 27.57 -38.71
N LYS A 289 -18.11 28.23 -38.71
CA LYS A 289 -18.73 28.72 -39.96
C LYS A 289 -17.84 29.68 -40.73
N GLU A 290 -17.10 30.53 -40.04
CA GLU A 290 -16.18 31.50 -40.65
C GLU A 290 -15.01 30.85 -41.39
N LYS A 291 -14.65 29.62 -41.02
CA LYS A 291 -13.55 28.84 -41.63
C LYS A 291 -14.04 27.83 -42.66
N PHE A 292 -15.35 27.55 -42.70
CA PHE A 292 -15.93 26.58 -43.62
C PHE A 292 -16.37 27.26 -44.92
N ASN A 293 -15.54 27.14 -45.97
CA ASN A 293 -15.89 27.67 -47.28
C ASN A 293 -16.78 26.67 -48.06
N SER A 294 -18.09 26.82 -47.92
CA SER A 294 -19.09 26.01 -48.62
C SER A 294 -19.06 26.17 -50.16
N SER A 295 -18.39 27.21 -50.68
CA SER A 295 -18.29 27.46 -52.13
C SER A 295 -17.16 26.69 -52.82
N GLU A 296 -16.18 26.18 -52.07
CA GLU A 296 -15.03 25.41 -52.61
C GLU A 296 -15.23 23.89 -52.52
N HIS A 297 -16.19 23.42 -51.72
CA HIS A 297 -16.37 21.99 -51.43
C HIS A 297 -17.86 21.58 -51.46
N SER A 298 -18.38 21.23 -52.64
CA SER A 298 -19.71 20.62 -52.74
C SER A 298 -19.65 19.10 -52.58
N LEU A 299 -20.11 18.60 -51.42
CA LEU A 299 -20.32 17.17 -51.20
C LEU A 299 -21.75 16.80 -51.56
N GLU A 300 -21.92 15.92 -52.55
CA GLU A 300 -23.22 15.36 -52.89
C GLU A 300 -23.66 14.32 -51.86
N LYS A 301 -24.93 14.35 -51.45
CA LYS A 301 -25.49 13.34 -50.54
C LYS A 301 -25.27 11.94 -51.11
N GLY A 302 -24.68 11.06 -50.30
CA GLY A 302 -24.29 9.71 -50.69
C GLY A 302 -22.86 9.58 -51.22
N ALA A 303 -22.11 10.67 -51.35
CA ALA A 303 -20.70 10.64 -51.73
C ALA A 303 -19.89 9.81 -50.72
N LYS A 304 -19.03 8.93 -51.25
CA LYS A 304 -18.12 8.08 -50.48
C LYS A 304 -16.74 8.73 -50.41
N LEU A 305 -16.20 8.86 -49.21
CA LEU A 305 -14.93 9.52 -48.95
C LEU A 305 -14.06 8.66 -48.02
N GLY A 306 -12.76 8.63 -48.29
CA GLY A 306 -11.76 8.25 -47.31
C GLY A 306 -11.30 9.50 -46.57
N VAL A 307 -11.28 9.46 -45.23
CA VAL A 307 -10.92 10.60 -44.39
C VAL A 307 -9.80 10.20 -43.44
N ILE A 308 -8.81 11.08 -43.29
CA ILE A 308 -7.75 10.99 -42.28
C ILE A 308 -7.84 12.23 -41.41
N ILE A 309 -7.81 12.02 -40.10
CA ILE A 309 -7.93 13.08 -39.10
C ILE A 309 -6.68 13.02 -38.23
N PRO A 310 -5.69 13.88 -38.49
CA PRO A 310 -4.57 14.06 -37.58
C PRO A 310 -5.02 14.87 -36.35
N GLY A 311 -4.74 14.37 -35.15
CA GLY A 311 -4.99 15.05 -33.89
C GLY A 311 -3.77 14.93 -32.97
N GLU A 312 -3.34 16.04 -32.37
CA GLU A 312 -2.33 16.00 -31.32
C GLU A 312 -2.93 15.32 -30.08
N LEU A 313 -2.19 14.39 -29.51
CA LEU A 313 -2.59 13.67 -28.31
C LEU A 313 -1.43 13.64 -27.31
N THR A 314 -1.71 14.13 -26.11
CA THR A 314 -0.86 13.97 -24.93
C THR A 314 -1.49 12.92 -24.04
N LEU A 315 -0.79 11.81 -23.82
CA LEU A 315 -1.19 10.77 -22.87
C LEU A 315 -0.37 10.86 -21.60
N GLN A 316 -1.06 10.90 -20.46
CA GLN A 316 -0.45 10.60 -19.18
C GLN A 316 -0.71 9.13 -18.85
N ILE A 317 0.34 8.32 -18.87
CA ILE A 317 0.27 6.88 -18.68
C ILE A 317 1.38 6.44 -17.73
N PHE A 318 0.99 5.79 -16.63
CA PHE A 318 1.90 5.27 -15.59
C PHE A 318 2.99 6.27 -15.15
N GLY A 319 2.59 7.49 -14.82
CA GLY A 319 3.50 8.53 -14.32
C GLY A 319 4.37 9.21 -15.39
N ALA A 320 4.26 8.81 -16.66
CA ALA A 320 4.95 9.44 -17.78
C ALA A 320 3.97 10.20 -18.67
N GLU A 321 4.46 11.27 -19.29
CA GLU A 321 3.74 12.05 -20.29
C GLU A 321 4.35 11.76 -21.67
N LEU A 322 3.51 11.32 -22.61
CA LEU A 322 3.88 11.00 -23.98
C LEU A 322 3.05 11.85 -24.93
N GLU A 323 3.72 12.55 -25.85
CA GLU A 323 3.09 13.38 -26.87
C GLU A 323 3.29 12.76 -28.25
N PHE A 324 2.22 12.74 -29.05
CA PHE A 324 2.26 12.18 -30.38
C PHE A 324 1.11 12.71 -31.25
N LEU A 325 1.18 12.43 -32.54
CA LEU A 325 0.12 12.68 -33.50
C LEU A 325 -0.69 11.40 -33.69
N GLU A 326 -1.98 11.44 -33.36
CA GLU A 326 -2.94 10.39 -33.66
C GLU A 326 -3.48 10.58 -35.08
N TYR A 327 -3.37 9.54 -35.91
CA TYR A 327 -4.09 9.44 -37.17
C TYR A 327 -5.33 8.58 -36.99
N SER A 328 -6.50 9.23 -37.02
CA SER A 328 -7.80 8.56 -37.09
C SER A 328 -8.25 8.45 -38.56
N ILE A 329 -8.31 7.22 -39.07
CA ILE A 329 -8.50 6.92 -40.50
C ILE A 329 -9.83 6.20 -40.71
N TYR A 330 -10.66 6.78 -41.57
CA TYR A 330 -11.95 6.24 -41.98
C TYR A 330 -11.91 5.95 -43.49
N PRO A 331 -11.73 4.69 -43.92
CA PRO A 331 -11.58 4.38 -45.35
C PRO A 331 -12.83 4.63 -46.18
N ASN A 332 -14.02 4.60 -45.56
CA ASN A 332 -15.27 4.78 -46.27
C ASN A 332 -16.32 5.44 -45.35
N MET A 333 -16.53 6.73 -45.58
CA MET A 333 -17.57 7.56 -44.99
C MET A 333 -18.57 7.97 -46.07
N ILE A 334 -19.87 7.90 -45.76
CA ILE A 334 -20.93 8.28 -46.68
C ILE A 334 -21.49 9.62 -46.22
N PHE A 335 -21.31 10.67 -47.01
CA PHE A 335 -21.83 11.99 -46.66
C PHE A 335 -23.36 11.98 -46.63
N LYS A 336 -23.94 12.45 -45.51
CA LYS A 336 -25.38 12.44 -45.29
C LYS A 336 -26.00 13.82 -45.50
N ASN A 337 -25.56 14.79 -44.71
CA ASN A 337 -26.04 16.16 -44.73
C ASN A 337 -25.14 17.07 -43.89
N ILE A 338 -25.37 18.36 -44.06
CA ILE A 338 -24.86 19.42 -43.20
C ILE A 338 -26.03 19.91 -42.34
N VAL A 339 -25.78 20.11 -41.05
CA VAL A 339 -26.72 20.70 -40.09
C VAL A 339 -26.18 22.04 -39.65
N ASP A 340 -26.98 23.08 -39.86
CA ASP A 340 -26.64 24.49 -39.61
C ASP A 340 -27.61 25.08 -38.56
N ASP A 341 -27.64 24.43 -37.40
CA ASP A 341 -28.64 24.73 -36.35
C ASP A 341 -28.03 25.53 -35.17
N LYS A 342 -26.70 25.66 -35.12
CA LYS A 342 -25.97 26.41 -34.07
C LYS A 342 -25.54 27.77 -34.58
N GLN A 343 -25.37 28.75 -33.68
CA GLN A 343 -25.10 30.14 -34.07
C GLN A 343 -23.78 30.28 -34.85
N ASP A 344 -22.70 29.65 -34.37
CA ASP A 344 -21.34 29.82 -34.92
C ASP A 344 -20.68 28.52 -35.43
N GLU A 345 -21.36 27.38 -35.28
CA GLU A 345 -20.86 26.05 -35.67
C GLU A 345 -21.75 25.41 -36.74
N LEU A 346 -21.12 24.66 -37.63
CA LEU A 346 -21.79 23.84 -38.63
C LEU A 346 -21.36 22.38 -38.44
N GLN A 347 -22.31 21.45 -38.48
CA GLN A 347 -22.04 20.02 -38.32
C GLN A 347 -22.15 19.29 -39.65
N VAL A 348 -21.08 18.60 -40.04
CA VAL A 348 -21.06 17.73 -41.22
C VAL A 348 -21.24 16.30 -40.76
N ILE A 349 -22.29 15.65 -41.23
CA ILE A 349 -22.72 14.33 -40.76
C ILE A 349 -22.42 13.27 -41.82
N PHE A 350 -21.84 12.16 -41.37
CA PHE A 350 -21.52 11.01 -42.19
C PHE A 350 -22.11 9.73 -41.61
N GLU A 351 -22.62 8.88 -42.50
CA GLU A 351 -22.96 7.50 -42.18
C GLU A 351 -21.74 6.62 -42.40
N LEU A 352 -21.51 5.69 -41.47
CA LEU A 352 -20.47 4.68 -41.58
C LEU A 352 -21.15 3.35 -41.95
N PRO A 353 -20.67 2.61 -42.97
CA PRO A 353 -21.26 1.35 -43.36
C PRO A 353 -21.36 0.37 -42.18
N GLU A 354 -22.44 -0.42 -42.13
CA GLU A 354 -22.61 -1.42 -41.08
C GLU A 354 -21.44 -2.41 -41.06
N GLY A 355 -20.90 -2.68 -39.87
CA GLY A 355 -19.72 -3.54 -39.69
C GLY A 355 -18.39 -2.92 -40.14
N SER A 356 -18.37 -1.66 -40.60
CA SER A 356 -17.13 -0.96 -40.93
C SER A 356 -16.26 -0.71 -39.68
N ARG A 357 -14.97 -0.45 -39.93
CA ARG A 357 -13.98 -0.14 -38.90
C ARG A 357 -13.26 1.16 -39.25
N HIS A 358 -12.85 1.91 -38.24
CA HIS A 358 -11.85 2.96 -38.38
C HIS A 358 -10.52 2.45 -37.85
N PHE A 359 -9.45 3.15 -38.19
CA PHE A 359 -8.10 2.75 -37.90
C PHE A 359 -7.38 3.87 -37.18
N VAL A 360 -6.59 3.50 -36.18
CA VAL A 360 -5.84 4.43 -35.34
C VAL A 360 -4.36 4.04 -35.40
N MET A 361 -3.51 5.04 -35.55
CA MET A 361 -2.06 4.90 -35.45
C MET A 361 -1.46 6.13 -34.81
N TYR A 362 -0.52 5.93 -33.90
CA TYR A 362 0.24 7.00 -33.28
C TYR A 362 1.58 7.19 -34.02
N SER A 363 2.00 8.43 -34.18
CA SER A 363 3.27 8.79 -34.80
C SER A 363 3.99 9.89 -34.00
N LEU A 364 5.31 9.91 -34.09
CA LEU A 364 6.16 11.00 -33.57
C LEU A 364 6.28 12.18 -34.56
N ASP A 365 5.54 12.15 -35.67
CA ASP A 365 5.51 13.23 -36.65
C ASP A 365 4.89 14.52 -36.06
N SER A 366 5.35 15.67 -36.57
CA SER A 366 4.68 16.95 -36.33
C SER A 366 3.47 17.10 -37.24
N ARG A 367 2.42 17.78 -36.75
CA ARG A 367 1.25 18.15 -37.55
C ARG A 367 1.63 19.02 -38.76
N ASP A 368 2.61 19.89 -38.59
CA ASP A 368 3.09 20.79 -39.64
C ASP A 368 3.80 20.05 -40.77
N ASP A 369 4.31 18.85 -40.50
CA ASP A 369 5.00 18.01 -41.47
C ASP A 369 4.06 17.01 -42.17
N PHE A 370 2.76 17.02 -41.87
CA PHE A 370 1.81 16.07 -42.43
C PHE A 370 1.26 16.53 -43.79
N ASP A 371 1.78 15.91 -44.85
CA ASP A 371 1.26 16.07 -46.23
C ASP A 371 0.17 15.02 -46.53
N MET A 372 -1.07 15.49 -46.63
CA MET A 372 -2.25 14.69 -46.99
C MET A 372 -2.15 13.96 -48.34
N SER A 373 -1.29 14.41 -49.26
CA SER A 373 -1.22 13.84 -50.61
C SER A 373 -0.38 12.56 -50.66
N ALA A 374 0.90 12.61 -50.29
CA ALA A 374 1.79 11.45 -50.32
C ALA A 374 1.63 10.58 -49.05
N LYS A 375 1.72 11.18 -47.86
CA LYS A 375 1.65 10.43 -46.58
C LYS A 375 0.25 9.85 -46.35
N GLY A 376 -0.80 10.56 -46.79
CA GLY A 376 -2.19 10.08 -46.67
C GLY A 376 -2.46 8.78 -47.44
N GLN A 377 -1.93 8.63 -48.66
CA GLN A 377 -2.10 7.39 -49.43
C GLN A 377 -1.35 6.21 -48.81
N GLU A 378 -0.19 6.45 -48.20
CA GLU A 378 0.56 5.41 -47.49
C GLU A 378 -0.18 4.93 -46.24
N LEU A 379 -0.78 5.85 -45.47
CA LEU A 379 -1.61 5.49 -44.33
C LEU A 379 -2.80 4.60 -44.72
N PHE A 380 -3.48 4.87 -45.83
CA PHE A 380 -4.55 3.98 -46.29
C PHE A 380 -4.06 2.57 -46.65
N LYS A 381 -2.87 2.43 -47.23
CA LYS A 381 -2.29 1.10 -47.55
C LYS A 381 -2.00 0.28 -46.29
N LEU A 382 -1.68 0.94 -45.18
CA LEU A 382 -1.42 0.26 -43.91
C LEU A 382 -2.69 -0.34 -43.29
N THR A 383 -3.88 0.11 -43.70
CA THR A 383 -5.15 -0.42 -43.17
C THR A 383 -5.37 -1.90 -43.50
N ASP A 384 -4.82 -2.39 -44.63
CA ASP A 384 -4.91 -3.79 -45.05
C ASP A 384 -4.24 -4.77 -44.06
N ASN A 385 -3.22 -4.28 -43.33
CA ASN A 385 -2.46 -5.09 -42.37
C ASN A 385 -2.85 -4.81 -40.91
N ALA A 386 -3.90 -4.04 -40.66
CA ALA A 386 -4.29 -3.63 -39.31
C ALA A 386 -4.79 -4.81 -38.46
N ILE A 387 -4.62 -4.69 -37.14
CA ILE A 387 -5.16 -5.65 -36.17
C ILE A 387 -6.40 -5.09 -35.49
N ALA A 388 -7.43 -5.92 -35.28
CA ALA A 388 -8.59 -5.54 -34.50
C ALA A 388 -8.22 -5.37 -33.02
N ILE A 389 -8.62 -4.26 -32.39
CA ILE A 389 -8.27 -3.96 -30.99
C ILE A 389 -8.69 -5.07 -30.01
N GLU A 390 -9.80 -5.74 -30.30
CA GLU A 390 -10.30 -6.90 -29.55
C GLU A 390 -9.42 -8.14 -29.68
N ASN A 391 -8.63 -8.26 -30.75
CA ASN A 391 -7.75 -9.39 -31.03
C ASN A 391 -6.30 -9.14 -30.60
N ILE A 392 -5.97 -7.92 -30.15
CA ILE A 392 -4.64 -7.64 -29.60
C ILE A 392 -4.55 -8.36 -28.25
N ASP A 393 -3.66 -9.35 -28.22
CA ASP A 393 -3.23 -10.05 -27.03
C ASP A 393 -1.73 -9.85 -26.88
N PHE A 394 -1.32 -9.31 -25.73
CA PHE A 394 0.07 -9.09 -25.39
C PHE A 394 0.86 -10.40 -25.21
N SER A 395 0.18 -11.55 -25.14
CA SER A 395 0.81 -12.88 -25.08
C SER A 395 1.51 -13.27 -26.38
N ILE A 396 1.11 -12.67 -27.51
CA ILE A 396 1.71 -12.91 -28.83
C ILE A 396 2.90 -11.96 -28.99
N LEU A 397 3.92 -12.16 -28.15
CA LEU A 397 5.23 -11.54 -28.34
C LEU A 397 5.90 -12.26 -29.51
N GLY A 398 6.03 -11.54 -30.63
CA GLY A 398 6.26 -12.12 -31.95
C GLY A 398 7.53 -12.98 -32.06
N GLU A 399 7.37 -14.17 -32.63
CA GLU A 399 8.36 -14.67 -33.58
C GLU A 399 8.30 -13.77 -34.82
N LYS A 400 9.26 -12.84 -34.94
CA LYS A 400 9.69 -12.30 -36.22
C LYS A 400 11.19 -12.06 -36.24
#